data_AF-A0A6H9UWW5-F1
#
_entry.id   AF-A0A6H9UWW5-F1
#
_cell.length_a   1.000
_cell.length_b   1.000
_cell.length_c   1.000
_cell.angle_alpha   90.00
_cell.angle_beta   90.00
_cell.angle_gamma   90.00
#
_symmetry.space_group_name_H-M   'P 1'
#
loop_
_entity.id
_entity.type
_entity.pdbx_description
1 polymer ?
#
loop_
_entity_poly.entity_id
_entity_poly.type
_entity_poly.pdbx_seq_one_letter_code
_entity_poly.pdbx_strand_id
1 'polypeptide(L)'
;MTAADQPVSSSADAHSPASFLAAASALQAIDDALRAAQREDPGIHDAPGPGPEQAMASLLLLRQVREQLAGWETGLIETARDAGASWADLADPLGVASRQAAERRYLRGRPGPAGTTGEQRVQAVRERRAAERTAAAWARRNAAGLRRLAGQITALTDLPTAARTPLSELNTALAHDDPAALVHPLNATRPHLATAHPDLAARVEALTDSAMTTHAAPG
;
A
#
# COMPACT_ATOMS: atom_id res chain seq x y z
N MET A 1 24.54 -9.72 18.70
CA MET A 1 24.15 -8.81 19.78
C MET A 1 23.20 -7.78 19.20
N THR A 2 21.93 -7.95 19.56
CA THR A 2 20.76 -7.07 19.61
C THR A 2 20.65 -5.75 18.81
N ALA A 3 19.42 -5.59 18.30
CA ALA A 3 18.79 -4.48 17.58
C ALA A 3 18.97 -3.07 18.17
N ALA A 4 18.92 -2.09 17.26
CA ALA A 4 18.20 -0.84 17.51
C ALA A 4 17.16 -0.68 16.40
N ASP A 5 15.97 -1.15 16.74
CA ASP A 5 14.69 -0.89 16.10
C ASP A 5 14.52 0.64 15.99
N GLN A 6 14.43 1.16 14.76
CA GLN A 6 13.99 2.55 14.56
C GLN A 6 12.48 2.56 14.83
N PRO A 7 11.98 3.35 15.79
CA PRO A 7 10.55 3.43 16.01
C PRO A 7 9.93 4.04 14.76
N VAL A 8 9.14 3.24 14.05
CA VAL A 8 8.13 3.73 13.11
C VAL A 8 7.26 4.74 13.89
N SER A 9 7.46 6.03 13.62
CA SER A 9 6.66 7.10 14.22
C SER A 9 5.20 6.77 13.99
N SER A 10 4.54 6.37 15.07
CA SER A 10 3.13 6.02 15.04
C SER A 10 2.38 7.24 14.58
N SER A 11 1.33 7.06 13.78
CA SER A 11 0.44 8.15 13.33
C SER A 11 0.05 9.13 14.45
N ALA A 12 0.07 8.70 15.73
CA ALA A 12 -0.10 9.56 16.90
C ALA A 12 0.91 10.73 17.03
N ASP A 13 2.18 10.55 16.65
CA ASP A 13 3.20 11.61 16.74
C ASP A 13 2.94 12.76 15.75
N ALA A 14 2.31 12.48 14.61
CA ALA A 14 1.91 13.50 13.65
C ALA A 14 0.86 14.48 14.21
N HIS A 15 0.09 14.06 15.23
CA HIS A 15 -1.01 14.84 15.84
C HIS A 15 -0.62 15.47 17.19
N SER A 16 0.66 15.41 17.61
CA SER A 16 1.11 16.04 18.85
C SER A 16 1.15 17.58 18.73
N PRO A 17 0.84 18.36 19.79
CA PRO A 17 0.96 19.82 19.77
C PRO A 17 2.35 20.34 19.36
N ALA A 18 3.41 19.59 19.66
CA ALA A 18 4.77 19.89 19.20
C ALA A 18 4.92 19.75 17.67
N SER A 19 4.24 18.78 17.05
CA SER A 19 4.18 18.59 15.60
C SER A 19 3.37 19.71 14.92
N PHE A 20 2.25 20.12 15.53
CA PHE A 20 1.45 21.26 15.08
C PHE A 20 2.25 22.57 15.09
N LEU A 21 2.92 22.90 16.20
CA LEU A 21 3.72 24.12 16.32
C LEU A 21 4.90 24.13 15.32
N ALA A 22 5.52 22.97 15.08
CA ALA A 22 6.54 22.84 14.05
C ALA A 22 5.97 23.13 12.65
N ALA A 23 4.82 22.53 12.29
CA ALA A 23 4.15 22.79 11.02
C ALA A 23 3.73 24.26 10.85
N ALA A 24 3.18 24.87 11.90
CA ALA A 24 2.83 26.29 11.91
C ALA A 24 4.06 27.20 11.70
N SER A 25 5.18 26.90 12.36
CA SER A 25 6.43 27.65 12.19
C SER A 25 7.00 27.51 10.77
N ALA A 26 6.92 26.31 10.18
CA ALA A 26 7.38 26.06 8.82
C ALA A 26 6.50 26.78 7.78
N LEU A 27 5.17 26.79 7.97
CA LEU A 27 4.24 27.54 7.13
C LEU A 27 4.52 29.04 7.17
N GLN A 28 4.81 29.60 8.34
CA GLN A 28 5.19 31.01 8.48
C GLN A 28 6.49 31.32 7.73
N ALA A 29 7.52 30.46 7.85
CA ALA A 29 8.78 30.64 7.13
C ALA A 29 8.61 30.55 5.60
N ILE A 30 7.72 29.66 5.11
CA ILE A 30 7.39 29.55 3.69
C ILE A 30 6.68 30.82 3.20
N ASP A 31 5.70 31.33 3.95
CA ASP A 31 4.99 32.57 3.60
C ASP A 31 5.95 33.78 3.55
N ASP A 32 6.86 33.89 4.52
CA ASP A 32 7.87 34.95 4.55
C ASP A 32 8.84 34.86 3.35
N ALA A 33 9.27 33.65 2.99
CA ALA A 33 10.10 33.41 1.81
C ALA A 33 9.36 33.73 0.49
N LEU A 34 8.08 33.36 0.38
CA LEU A 34 7.25 33.70 -0.79
C LEU A 34 7.05 35.21 -0.93
N ARG A 35 6.80 35.92 0.18
CA ARG A 35 6.70 37.38 0.18
C ARG A 35 8.02 38.06 -0.16
N ALA A 36 9.15 37.51 0.28
CA ALA A 36 10.46 38.01 -0.12
C ALA A 36 10.68 37.85 -1.63
N ALA A 37 10.39 36.66 -2.18
CA ALA A 37 10.50 36.38 -3.60
C ALA A 37 9.56 37.23 -4.48
N GLN A 38 8.38 37.60 -3.99
CA GLN A 38 7.46 38.52 -4.68
C GLN A 38 7.89 39.99 -4.63
N ARG A 39 8.70 40.38 -3.63
CA ARG A 39 9.23 41.74 -3.49
C ARG A 39 10.54 41.95 -4.24
N GLU A 40 11.27 40.88 -4.56
CA GLU A 40 12.31 40.93 -5.58
C GLU A 40 11.67 41.26 -6.93
N ASP A 41 11.78 42.52 -7.31
CA ASP A 41 11.32 43.07 -8.58
C ASP A 41 11.99 42.29 -9.74
N PRO A 42 11.27 41.89 -10.81
CA PRO A 42 11.88 41.32 -12.02
C PRO A 42 12.81 42.31 -12.76
N GLY A 43 13.03 43.51 -12.19
CA GLY A 43 13.67 44.68 -12.79
C GLY A 43 15.19 44.67 -12.83
N ILE A 44 15.84 43.57 -12.45
CA ILE A 44 17.24 43.28 -12.79
C ILE A 44 17.16 41.82 -13.24
N HIS A 45 17.56 41.41 -14.44
CA HIS A 45 18.92 41.04 -14.79
C HIS A 45 18.99 40.73 -16.29
N ASP A 46 20.00 41.28 -16.97
CA ASP A 46 20.58 40.83 -18.25
C ASP A 46 21.24 39.43 -18.15
N ALA A 47 20.79 38.58 -17.21
CA ALA A 47 21.34 37.26 -16.96
C ALA A 47 20.64 36.20 -17.84
N PRO A 48 21.38 35.22 -18.37
CA PRO A 48 20.76 34.08 -19.05
C PRO A 48 19.71 33.43 -18.15
N GLY A 49 18.51 33.21 -18.69
CA GLY A 49 17.42 32.54 -17.98
C GLY A 49 17.81 31.12 -17.52
N PRO A 50 17.09 30.56 -16.55
CA PRO A 50 17.41 29.26 -15.97
C PRO A 50 17.45 28.17 -17.04
N GLY A 51 18.47 27.31 -16.99
CA GLY A 51 18.59 26.14 -17.87
C GLY A 51 17.49 25.10 -17.61
N PRO A 52 17.23 24.19 -18.57
CA PRO A 52 16.15 23.21 -18.49
C PRO A 52 16.25 22.28 -17.26
N GLU A 53 17.47 21.93 -16.83
CA GLU A 53 17.73 21.12 -15.64
C GLU A 53 17.31 21.84 -14.36
N GLN A 54 17.56 23.15 -14.27
CA GLN A 54 17.19 23.97 -13.13
C GLN A 54 15.68 24.19 -13.05
N ALA A 55 15.01 24.31 -14.20
CA ALA A 55 13.55 24.34 -14.27
C ALA A 55 12.94 23.00 -13.80
N MET A 56 13.50 21.87 -14.23
CA MET A 56 13.02 20.54 -13.79
C MET A 56 13.24 20.30 -12.29
N ALA A 57 14.41 20.68 -11.77
CA ALA A 57 14.69 20.60 -10.33
C ALA A 57 13.71 21.45 -9.51
N SER A 58 13.35 22.64 -10.01
CA SER A 58 12.36 23.52 -9.39
C SER A 58 10.95 22.90 -9.40
N LEU A 59 10.57 22.20 -10.47
CA LEU A 59 9.28 21.49 -10.54
C LEU A 59 9.20 20.28 -9.59
N LEU A 60 10.31 19.54 -9.44
CA LEU A 60 10.38 18.44 -8.48
C LEU A 60 10.27 18.94 -7.04
N LEU A 61 10.99 20.03 -6.72
CA LEU A 61 10.90 20.68 -5.41
C LEU A 61 9.48 21.18 -5.14
N LEU A 62 8.83 21.82 -6.11
CA LEU A 62 7.45 22.27 -5.98
C LEU A 62 6.48 21.11 -5.72
N ARG A 63 6.67 19.96 -6.39
CA ARG A 63 5.85 18.76 -6.14
C ARG A 63 6.03 18.27 -4.71
N GLN A 64 7.28 18.13 -4.26
CA GLN A 64 7.59 17.67 -2.91
C GLN A 64 7.02 18.59 -1.83
N VAL A 65 7.13 19.91 -2.00
CA VAL A 65 6.54 20.90 -1.08
C VAL A 65 5.02 20.75 -1.04
N ARG A 66 4.34 20.59 -2.19
CA ARG A 66 2.88 20.38 -2.23
C ARG A 66 2.45 19.10 -1.51
N GLU A 67 3.22 18.02 -1.64
CA GLU A 67 2.97 16.76 -0.94
C GLU A 67 3.09 16.92 0.58
N GLN A 68 4.13 17.62 1.06
CA GLN A 68 4.31 17.92 2.49
C GLN A 68 3.18 18.81 3.03
N LEU A 69 2.82 19.87 2.32
CA LEU A 69 1.74 20.78 2.69
C LEU A 69 0.37 20.06 2.74
N ALA A 70 0.09 19.18 1.79
CA ALA A 70 -1.11 18.35 1.78
C ALA A 70 -1.16 17.39 2.99
N GLY A 71 0.00 16.88 3.42
CA GLY A 71 0.12 16.07 4.63
C GLY A 71 -0.22 16.84 5.91
N TRP A 72 0.12 18.13 5.99
CA TRP A 72 -0.19 18.96 7.16
C TRP A 72 -1.66 19.41 7.22
N GLU A 73 -2.34 19.58 6.07
CA GLU A 73 -3.71 20.09 6.01
C GLU A 73 -4.69 19.28 6.89
N THR A 74 -4.65 17.95 6.83
CA THR A 74 -5.53 17.08 7.65
C THR A 74 -5.24 17.23 9.15
N GLY A 75 -3.97 17.27 9.56
CA GLY A 75 -3.60 17.42 10.98
C GLY A 75 -3.96 18.80 11.54
N LEU A 76 -3.87 19.86 10.72
CA LEU A 76 -4.30 21.22 11.08
C LEU A 76 -5.83 21.29 11.25
N ILE A 77 -6.58 20.66 10.34
CA ILE A 77 -8.05 20.56 10.45
C ILE A 77 -8.44 19.82 11.72
N GLU A 78 -7.81 18.69 12.03
CA GLU A 78 -8.11 17.90 13.23
C GLU A 78 -7.77 18.65 14.51
N THR A 79 -6.61 19.31 14.56
CA THR A 79 -6.23 20.18 15.70
C THR A 79 -7.27 21.29 15.92
N ALA A 80 -7.73 21.94 14.85
CA ALA A 80 -8.77 22.97 14.96
C ALA A 80 -10.13 22.39 15.39
N ARG A 81 -10.50 21.19 14.90
CA ARG A 81 -11.72 20.48 15.30
C ARG A 81 -11.70 20.08 16.78
N ASP A 82 -10.57 19.60 17.28
CA ASP A 82 -10.36 19.24 18.69
C ASP A 82 -10.39 20.47 19.61
N ALA A 83 -9.94 21.63 19.11
CA ALA A 83 -10.09 22.93 19.77
C ALA A 83 -11.53 23.50 19.69
N GLY A 84 -12.45 22.82 19.02
CA GLY A 84 -13.88 23.17 18.98
C GLY A 84 -14.34 23.92 17.73
N ALA A 85 -13.48 24.17 16.74
CA ALA A 85 -13.88 24.86 15.51
C ALA A 85 -14.90 24.05 14.71
N SER A 86 -16.01 24.65 14.28
CA SER A 86 -17.01 23.96 13.45
C SER A 86 -16.56 23.86 11.99
N TRP A 87 -17.20 22.99 11.21
CA TRP A 87 -16.98 22.94 9.75
C TRP A 87 -17.33 24.25 9.03
N ALA A 88 -18.18 25.10 9.63
CA ALA A 88 -18.47 26.42 9.09
C ALA A 88 -17.28 27.37 9.33
N ASP A 89 -16.68 27.32 10.52
CA ASP A 89 -15.50 28.12 10.87
C ASP A 89 -14.27 27.72 10.04
N LEU A 90 -14.21 26.47 9.59
CA LEU A 90 -13.15 25.95 8.72
C LEU A 90 -13.33 26.28 7.24
N ALA A 91 -14.51 26.77 6.81
CA ALA A 91 -14.76 27.03 5.39
C ALA A 91 -13.86 28.15 4.84
N ASP A 92 -13.77 29.27 5.57
CA ASP A 92 -12.97 30.42 5.15
C ASP A 92 -11.47 30.11 5.13
N PRO A 93 -10.86 29.52 6.18
CA PRO A 93 -9.44 29.16 6.17
C PRO A 93 -9.06 28.13 5.10
N LEU A 94 -9.98 27.22 4.75
CA LEU A 94 -9.76 26.22 3.69
C LEU A 94 -10.04 26.78 2.28
N GLY A 95 -10.46 28.05 2.16
CA GLY A 95 -10.76 28.70 0.89
C GLY A 95 -11.94 28.07 0.14
N VAL A 96 -12.94 27.57 0.86
CA VAL A 96 -14.11 26.92 0.28
C VAL A 96 -15.40 27.66 0.65
N ALA A 97 -16.35 27.68 -0.28
CA ALA A 97 -17.55 28.52 -0.15
C ALA A 97 -18.59 28.03 0.88
N SER A 98 -18.42 26.84 1.46
CA SER A 98 -19.41 26.29 2.39
C SER A 98 -18.87 25.25 3.35
N ARG A 99 -19.61 25.07 4.45
CA ARG A 99 -19.42 23.98 5.43
C ARG A 99 -19.28 22.61 4.76
N GLN A 100 -20.18 22.28 3.84
CA GLN A 100 -20.15 20.98 3.16
C GLN A 100 -18.93 20.84 2.26
N ALA A 101 -18.46 21.93 1.66
CA ALA A 101 -17.24 21.91 0.85
C ALA A 101 -15.99 21.70 1.72
N ALA A 102 -15.97 22.27 2.93
CA ALA A 102 -14.91 22.06 3.93
C ALA A 102 -14.87 20.61 4.40
N GLU A 103 -16.02 20.08 4.82
CA GLU A 103 -16.16 18.67 5.22
C GLU A 103 -15.75 17.72 4.09
N ARG A 104 -16.19 17.97 2.85
CA ARG A 104 -15.82 17.14 1.70
C ARG A 104 -14.33 17.22 1.38
N ARG A 105 -13.67 18.38 1.57
CA ARG A 105 -12.21 18.53 1.40
C ARG A 105 -11.46 17.70 2.44
N TYR A 106 -11.85 17.82 3.71
CA TYR A 106 -11.32 16.99 4.79
C TYR A 106 -11.52 15.50 4.51
N LEU A 107 -12.72 15.07 4.12
CA LEU A 107 -13.01 13.67 3.83
C LEU A 107 -12.24 13.12 2.61
N ARG A 108 -11.85 13.96 1.66
CA ARG A 108 -10.94 13.56 0.56
C ARG A 108 -9.50 13.39 1.04
N GLY A 109 -9.07 14.23 1.99
CA GLY A 109 -7.73 14.20 2.59
C GLY A 109 -7.57 13.21 3.73
N ARG A 110 -8.68 12.68 4.27
CA ARG A 110 -8.67 11.73 5.38
C ARG A 110 -8.13 10.37 4.91
N PRO A 111 -7.02 9.87 5.50
CA PRO A 111 -6.69 8.46 5.40
C PRO A 111 -7.83 7.70 6.09
N GLY A 112 -8.55 6.84 5.35
CA GLY A 112 -9.37 5.79 5.99
C GLY A 112 -8.50 4.92 6.92
N PRO A 113 -9.04 3.92 7.64
CA PRO A 113 -8.21 3.08 8.52
C PRO A 113 -7.00 2.56 7.73
N ALA A 114 -5.83 3.14 8.01
CA ALA A 114 -4.67 3.26 7.13
C ALA A 114 -4.96 3.30 5.59
N GLY A 115 -5.37 4.47 5.08
CA GLY A 115 -5.07 4.97 3.72
C GLY A 115 -5.59 4.19 2.50
N THR A 116 -6.81 4.46 2.03
CA THR A 116 -7.14 4.29 0.59
C THR A 116 -8.15 5.35 0.09
N THR A 117 -7.75 6.21 -0.85
CA THR A 117 -8.65 7.08 -1.63
C THR A 117 -9.58 6.25 -2.55
N GLY A 118 -10.62 6.85 -3.11
CA GLY A 118 -11.50 6.17 -4.08
C GLY A 118 -10.77 5.64 -5.32
N GLU A 119 -9.74 6.35 -5.79
CA GLU A 119 -8.86 5.90 -6.86
C GLU A 119 -7.94 4.77 -6.41
N GLN A 120 -7.45 4.81 -5.17
CA GLN A 120 -6.69 3.70 -4.58
C GLN A 120 -7.56 2.47 -4.31
N ARG A 121 -8.87 2.61 -4.06
CA ARG A 121 -9.79 1.45 -4.04
C ARG A 121 -9.92 0.82 -5.43
N VAL A 122 -10.05 1.65 -6.47
CA VAL A 122 -10.08 1.16 -7.85
C VAL A 122 -8.74 0.52 -8.20
N GLN A 123 -7.62 1.11 -7.78
CA GLN A 123 -6.28 0.60 -8.02
C GLN A 123 -6.02 -0.69 -7.23
N ALA A 124 -6.37 -0.77 -5.94
CA ALA A 124 -6.27 -1.99 -5.13
C ALA A 124 -7.17 -3.10 -5.67
N VAL A 125 -8.36 -2.78 -6.19
CA VAL A 125 -9.21 -3.75 -6.88
C VAL A 125 -8.58 -4.17 -8.21
N ARG A 126 -7.95 -3.25 -8.96
CA ARG A 126 -7.22 -3.57 -10.20
C ARG A 126 -5.98 -4.42 -9.93
N GLU A 127 -5.21 -4.12 -8.90
CA GLU A 127 -4.03 -4.85 -8.44
C GLU A 127 -4.42 -6.21 -7.90
N ARG A 128 -5.47 -6.29 -7.07
CA ARG A 128 -6.03 -7.57 -6.64
C ARG A 128 -6.48 -8.41 -7.83
N ARG A 129 -7.22 -7.84 -8.78
CA ARG A 129 -7.62 -8.55 -10.02
C ARG A 129 -6.43 -8.88 -10.92
N ALA A 130 -5.38 -8.07 -10.92
CA ALA A 130 -4.15 -8.35 -11.65
C ALA A 130 -3.39 -9.51 -10.99
N ALA A 131 -3.27 -9.52 -9.67
CA ALA A 131 -2.68 -10.59 -8.89
C ALA A 131 -3.48 -11.89 -9.04
N GLU A 132 -4.81 -11.84 -8.95
CA GLU A 132 -5.70 -12.99 -9.21
C GLU A 132 -5.52 -13.54 -10.64
N ARG A 133 -5.43 -12.66 -11.66
CA ARG A 133 -5.15 -13.08 -13.04
C ARG A 133 -3.75 -13.68 -13.22
N THR A 134 -2.74 -13.12 -12.59
CA THR A 134 -1.36 -13.63 -12.62
C THR A 134 -1.26 -14.98 -11.93
N ALA A 135 -1.90 -15.15 -10.77
CA ALA A 135 -1.99 -16.42 -10.05
C ALA A 135 -2.71 -17.49 -10.88
N ALA A 136 -3.87 -17.16 -11.47
CA ALA A 136 -4.62 -18.08 -12.33
C ALA A 136 -3.84 -18.44 -13.62
N ALA A 137 -3.09 -17.50 -14.19
CA ALA A 137 -2.24 -17.78 -15.35
C ALA A 137 -1.05 -18.69 -14.98
N TRP A 138 -0.40 -18.46 -13.84
CA TRP A 138 0.66 -19.33 -13.33
C TRP A 138 0.12 -20.74 -13.03
N ALA A 139 -1.03 -20.86 -12.37
CA ALA A 139 -1.63 -22.16 -12.06
C ALA A 139 -1.98 -22.94 -13.33
N ARG A 140 -2.50 -22.27 -14.36
CA ARG A 140 -2.74 -22.89 -15.68
C ARG A 140 -1.45 -23.37 -16.35
N ARG A 141 -0.37 -22.60 -16.30
CA ARG A 141 0.95 -23.02 -16.83
C ARG A 141 1.53 -24.21 -16.06
N ASN A 142 1.25 -24.31 -14.76
CA ASN A 142 1.77 -25.36 -13.87
C ASN A 142 0.76 -26.49 -13.60
N ALA A 143 -0.36 -26.53 -14.33
CA ALA A 143 -1.51 -27.38 -14.03
C ALA A 143 -1.17 -28.88 -13.98
N ALA A 144 -0.33 -29.36 -14.90
CA ALA A 144 0.11 -30.75 -14.91
C ALA A 144 0.94 -31.10 -13.66
N GLY A 145 1.80 -30.18 -13.20
CA GLY A 145 2.59 -30.35 -11.98
C GLY A 145 1.71 -30.39 -10.74
N LEU A 146 0.76 -29.45 -10.63
CA LEU A 146 -0.20 -29.37 -9.53
C LEU A 146 -1.06 -30.63 -9.42
N ARG A 147 -1.63 -31.11 -10.53
CA ARG A 147 -2.46 -32.33 -10.56
C ARG A 147 -1.67 -33.59 -10.24
N ARG A 148 -0.43 -33.69 -10.73
CA ARG A 148 0.45 -34.84 -10.44
C ARG A 148 0.77 -34.92 -8.94
N LEU A 149 1.15 -33.80 -8.31
CA LEU A 149 1.42 -33.77 -6.87
C LEU A 149 0.16 -34.07 -6.06
N ALA A 150 -0.98 -33.49 -6.43
CA ALA A 150 -2.24 -33.75 -5.78
C ALA A 150 -2.62 -35.23 -5.83
N GLY A 151 -2.52 -35.87 -7.01
CA GLY A 151 -2.77 -37.30 -7.18
C GLY A 151 -1.83 -38.19 -6.36
N GLN A 152 -0.55 -37.83 -6.29
CA GLN A 152 0.43 -38.54 -5.45
C GLN A 152 0.08 -38.46 -3.97
N ILE A 153 -0.28 -37.27 -3.48
CA ILE A 153 -0.64 -37.03 -2.07
C ILE A 153 -1.94 -37.77 -1.70
N THR A 154 -2.95 -37.76 -2.57
CA THR A 154 -4.22 -38.46 -2.31
C THR A 154 -4.10 -39.99 -2.32
N ALA A 155 -3.03 -40.52 -2.92
CA ALA A 155 -2.74 -41.96 -2.92
C ALA A 155 -2.03 -42.44 -1.64
N LEU A 156 -1.58 -41.51 -0.78
CA LEU A 156 -0.91 -41.85 0.47
C LEU A 156 -1.92 -42.35 1.51
N THR A 157 -1.65 -43.52 2.09
CA THR A 157 -2.51 -44.15 3.10
C THR A 157 -1.98 -44.00 4.54
N ASP A 158 -0.80 -43.42 4.70
CA ASP A 158 -0.02 -43.36 5.94
C ASP A 158 0.02 -41.95 6.57
N LEU A 159 -0.87 -41.06 6.12
CA LEU A 159 -0.94 -39.68 6.64
C LEU A 159 -1.67 -39.59 7.99
N PRO A 160 -1.28 -38.65 8.86
CA PRO A 160 -1.91 -38.48 10.16
C PRO A 160 -3.38 -38.08 10.04
N THR A 161 -4.19 -38.41 11.04
CA THR A 161 -5.63 -38.09 11.08
C THR A 161 -5.92 -36.59 10.90
N ALA A 162 -5.02 -35.71 11.33
CA ALA A 162 -5.13 -34.26 11.12
C ALA A 162 -5.11 -33.85 9.63
N ALA A 163 -4.55 -34.67 8.74
CA ALA A 163 -4.50 -34.42 7.31
C ALA A 163 -5.82 -34.73 6.59
N ARG A 164 -6.80 -35.37 7.24
CA ARG A 164 -8.06 -35.80 6.58
C ARG A 164 -8.83 -34.63 5.96
N THR A 165 -8.93 -33.50 6.65
CA THR A 165 -9.64 -32.32 6.14
C THR A 165 -8.91 -31.71 4.92
N PRO A 166 -7.60 -31.38 5.01
CA PRO A 166 -6.83 -30.95 3.83
C PRO A 166 -6.87 -31.93 2.65
N LEU A 167 -6.87 -33.25 2.90
CA LEU A 167 -6.97 -34.27 1.85
C LEU A 167 -8.36 -34.28 1.19
N SER A 168 -9.43 -34.09 1.96
CA SER A 168 -10.79 -33.99 1.43
C SER A 168 -10.94 -32.74 0.54
N GLU A 169 -10.37 -31.61 0.97
CA GLU A 169 -10.33 -30.38 0.18
C GLU A 169 -9.49 -30.55 -1.10
N LEU A 170 -8.35 -31.24 -1.01
CA LEU A 170 -7.49 -31.54 -2.15
C LEU A 170 -8.20 -32.47 -3.16
N ASN A 171 -8.89 -33.51 -2.68
CA ASN A 171 -9.68 -34.41 -3.53
C ASN A 171 -10.85 -33.68 -4.19
N THR A 172 -11.50 -32.77 -3.46
CA THR A 172 -12.54 -31.89 -4.01
C THR A 172 -11.96 -30.99 -5.09
N ALA A 173 -10.81 -30.35 -4.85
CA ALA A 173 -10.15 -29.48 -5.82
C ALA A 173 -9.67 -30.23 -7.08
N LEU A 174 -9.29 -31.50 -6.98
CA LEU A 174 -8.95 -32.35 -8.13
C LEU A 174 -10.10 -32.57 -9.11
N ALA A 175 -11.34 -32.53 -8.61
CA ALA A 175 -12.55 -32.64 -9.44
C ALA A 175 -12.90 -31.33 -10.18
N HIS A 176 -12.24 -30.21 -9.87
CA HIS A 176 -12.49 -28.92 -10.51
C HIS A 176 -11.59 -28.71 -11.75
N ASP A 177 -12.13 -28.03 -12.76
CA ASP A 177 -11.39 -27.71 -13.98
C ASP A 177 -10.28 -26.67 -13.77
N ASP A 178 -10.46 -25.76 -12.79
CA ASP A 178 -9.51 -24.69 -12.48
C ASP A 178 -8.34 -25.20 -11.63
N PRO A 179 -7.10 -25.25 -12.17
CA PRO A 179 -5.93 -25.68 -11.40
C PRO A 179 -5.55 -24.72 -10.27
N ALA A 180 -6.04 -23.46 -10.25
CA ALA A 180 -5.78 -22.54 -9.15
C ALA A 180 -6.39 -23.03 -7.83
N ALA A 181 -7.48 -23.80 -7.90
CA ALA A 181 -8.13 -24.39 -6.72
C ALA A 181 -7.24 -25.42 -5.99
N LEU A 182 -6.23 -25.98 -6.66
CA LEU A 182 -5.31 -26.97 -6.07
C LEU A 182 -4.24 -26.35 -5.16
N VAL A 183 -3.96 -25.05 -5.32
CA VAL A 183 -2.83 -24.38 -4.65
C VAL A 183 -3.02 -24.33 -3.13
N HIS A 184 -4.20 -23.92 -2.67
CA HIS A 184 -4.48 -23.80 -1.24
C HIS A 184 -4.49 -25.17 -0.54
N PRO A 185 -5.20 -26.20 -1.03
CA PRO A 185 -5.17 -27.53 -0.41
C PRO A 185 -3.79 -28.18 -0.43
N LEU A 186 -2.99 -28.01 -1.49
CA LEU A 186 -1.61 -28.52 -1.54
C LEU A 186 -0.75 -27.89 -0.42
N ASN A 187 -0.82 -26.57 -0.24
CA ASN A 187 -0.13 -25.88 0.86
C ASN A 187 -0.63 -26.31 2.24
N ALA A 188 -1.94 -26.53 2.40
CA ALA A 188 -2.52 -27.01 3.66
C ALA A 188 -2.09 -28.45 3.99
N THR A 189 -1.84 -29.30 2.98
CA THR A 189 -1.32 -30.66 3.20
C THR A 189 0.17 -30.71 3.53
N ARG A 190 0.96 -29.70 3.14
CA ARG A 190 2.43 -29.67 3.28
C ARG A 190 2.93 -29.95 4.71
N PRO A 191 2.40 -29.34 5.78
CA PRO A 191 2.87 -29.60 7.15
C PRO A 191 2.69 -31.06 7.59
N HIS A 192 1.71 -31.77 7.03
CA HIS A 192 1.43 -33.17 7.36
C HIS A 192 2.31 -34.15 6.57
N LEU A 193 2.92 -33.70 5.48
CA LEU A 193 3.88 -34.47 4.68
C LEU A 193 5.30 -34.39 5.25
N ALA A 194 5.64 -33.33 5.98
CA ALA A 194 7.01 -33.05 6.41
C ALA A 194 7.66 -34.18 7.24
N THR A 195 6.87 -34.94 7.99
CA THR A 195 7.39 -36.02 8.86
C THR A 195 7.59 -37.34 8.13
N ALA A 196 6.63 -37.75 7.28
CA ALA A 196 6.64 -39.07 6.63
C ALA A 196 7.13 -39.02 5.17
N HIS A 197 6.95 -37.87 4.49
CA HIS A 197 7.20 -37.67 3.06
C HIS A 197 7.90 -36.32 2.79
N PRO A 198 9.10 -36.09 3.34
CA PRO A 198 9.79 -34.79 3.24
C PRO A 198 10.08 -34.37 1.79
N ASP A 199 10.38 -35.33 0.89
CA ASP A 199 10.62 -35.06 -0.52
C ASP A 199 9.37 -34.51 -1.24
N LEU A 200 8.18 -35.00 -0.87
CA LEU A 200 6.92 -34.48 -1.42
C LEU A 200 6.61 -33.09 -0.86
N ALA A 201 6.88 -32.86 0.44
CA ALA A 201 6.74 -31.53 1.04
C ALA A 201 7.64 -30.49 0.36
N ALA A 202 8.90 -30.84 0.06
CA ALA A 202 9.84 -29.98 -0.64
C ALA A 202 9.43 -29.72 -2.10
N ARG A 203 8.87 -30.71 -2.80
CA ARG A 203 8.35 -30.52 -4.17
C ARG A 203 7.13 -29.63 -4.22
N VAL A 204 6.23 -29.71 -3.23
CA VAL A 204 5.10 -28.80 -3.11
C VAL A 204 5.61 -27.38 -2.88
N GLU A 205 6.54 -27.19 -1.94
CA GLU A 205 7.16 -25.90 -1.65
C GLU A 205 7.84 -25.28 -2.88
N ALA A 206 8.74 -26.02 -3.54
CA ALA A 206 9.46 -25.53 -4.72
C ALA A 206 8.50 -25.12 -5.85
N LEU A 207 7.40 -25.87 -6.02
CA LEU A 207 6.38 -25.52 -7.00
C LEU A 207 5.67 -24.22 -6.60
N THR A 208 5.27 -24.06 -5.34
CA THR A 208 4.56 -22.86 -4.86
C THR A 208 5.46 -21.63 -4.74
N ASP A 209 6.74 -21.79 -4.46
CA ASP A 209 7.72 -20.69 -4.41
C ASP A 209 7.93 -20.08 -5.80
N SER A 210 7.86 -20.89 -6.86
CA SER A 210 7.87 -20.38 -8.25
C SER A 210 6.70 -19.44 -8.56
N ALA A 211 5.58 -19.57 -7.83
CA ALA A 211 4.43 -18.68 -7.94
C ALA A 211 4.74 -17.29 -7.33
N MET A 212 5.44 -17.27 -6.19
CA MET A 212 5.86 -16.03 -5.52
C MET A 212 6.94 -15.28 -6.32
N THR A 213 7.88 -16.00 -6.95
CA THR A 213 8.87 -15.37 -7.84
C THR A 213 8.22 -14.73 -9.08
N THR A 214 7.14 -15.34 -9.60
CA THR A 214 6.37 -14.76 -10.72
C THR A 214 5.61 -13.48 -10.31
N HIS A 215 5.29 -13.32 -9.02
CA HIS A 215 4.61 -12.13 -8.49
C HIS A 215 5.54 -10.92 -8.31
N ALA A 216 6.85 -11.14 -8.16
CA ALA A 216 7.85 -10.10 -7.87
C ALA A 216 8.46 -9.40 -9.09
N ALA A 217 8.06 -9.74 -10.32
CA ALA A 217 8.53 -9.08 -11.53
C ALA A 217 7.61 -7.90 -11.88
N PRO A 218 8.01 -6.62 -11.69
CA PRO A 218 7.31 -5.50 -12.28
C PRO A 218 7.61 -5.48 -13.78
N GLY A 219 6.55 -5.53 -14.60
CA GLY A 219 6.63 -5.22 -16.03
C GLY A 219 6.55 -3.73 -16.28
#